data_AF-A0A1M6RU61-F1
#
_entry.id   AF-A0A1M6RU61-F1
#
_cell.length_a   1.000
_cell.length_b   1.000
_cell.length_c   1.000
_cell.angle_alpha   90.00
_cell.angle_beta   90.00
_cell.angle_gamma   90.00
#
_symmetry.space_group_name_H-M   'P 1'
#
loop_
_entity.id
_entity.type
_entity.pdbx_description
1 polymer ?
#
loop_
_entity_poly.entity_id
_entity_poly.type
_entity_poly.pdbx_seq_one_letter_code
_entity_poly.pdbx_strand_id
1 'polypeptide(L)'
;MMENKGEIVIFGAYPQNSEDVSAKEPIEWLVLDRKDDCIFCTSKYLLDCKPYHKELEKVTWATCTLRQWLNEDFYNLAFTAEEQKRILVSDVKNPCQATEDRIFLLSNNEAETYFELEKRCAKTTAYTRAKGAWYLSEENDIYNGNGSWWLRYPEYMEDEDEEDETYEVLSCVNFDGYIEAYADEVNAENCSVRPALWLKL
;
A
#
# COMPACT_ATOMS: atom_id res chain seq x y z
N MET A 1 14.79 -4.31 -21.67
CA MET A 1 15.64 -5.04 -20.72
C MET A 1 14.92 -5.04 -19.38
N MET A 2 14.64 -6.24 -18.85
CA MET A 2 13.83 -6.50 -17.65
C MET A 2 14.72 -6.97 -16.50
N GLU A 3 15.84 -6.30 -16.21
CA GLU A 3 16.91 -6.97 -15.46
C GLU A 3 16.75 -7.05 -13.93
N ASN A 4 15.81 -6.33 -13.28
CA ASN A 4 15.82 -6.22 -11.81
C ASN A 4 14.42 -6.21 -11.12
N LYS A 5 13.35 -6.73 -11.73
CA LYS A 5 12.05 -6.86 -11.02
C LYS A 5 12.20 -7.89 -9.88
N GLY A 6 11.77 -7.51 -8.68
CA GLY A 6 11.87 -8.35 -7.47
C GLY A 6 13.17 -8.18 -6.67
N GLU A 7 14.07 -7.28 -7.07
CA GLU A 7 15.19 -6.85 -6.22
C GLU A 7 14.66 -6.15 -4.95
N ILE A 8 15.41 -6.28 -3.85
CA ILE A 8 15.10 -5.61 -2.59
C ILE A 8 16.07 -4.43 -2.38
N VAL A 9 15.52 -3.26 -2.12
CA VAL A 9 16.27 -2.07 -1.69
C VAL A 9 15.91 -1.73 -0.24
N ILE A 10 16.91 -1.37 0.56
CA ILE A 10 16.72 -0.90 1.94
C ILE A 10 16.67 0.62 1.95
N PHE A 11 15.58 1.19 2.45
CA PHE A 11 15.38 2.64 2.46
C PHE A 11 14.34 3.07 3.50
N GLY A 12 14.66 4.05 4.35
CA GLY A 12 13.81 4.42 5.49
C GLY A 12 13.75 3.34 6.58
N ALA A 13 13.07 3.64 7.67
CA ALA A 13 12.87 2.73 8.79
C ALA A 13 11.47 2.92 9.42
N TYR A 14 10.81 1.82 9.76
CA TYR A 14 9.47 1.82 10.37
C TYR A 14 9.35 0.70 11.42
N PRO A 15 8.48 0.81 12.44
CA PRO A 15 8.26 -0.27 13.40
C PRO A 15 7.70 -1.52 12.71
N GLN A 16 8.33 -2.67 12.96
CA GLN A 16 7.94 -3.95 12.35
C GLN A 16 7.95 -5.09 13.36
N ASN A 17 9.03 -5.25 14.16
CA ASN A 17 9.16 -6.43 15.03
C ASN A 17 8.57 -6.24 16.43
N SER A 18 8.20 -5.01 16.81
CA SER A 18 7.63 -4.72 18.13
C SER A 18 6.54 -3.67 18.03
N GLU A 19 5.74 -3.54 19.09
CA GLU A 19 4.69 -2.52 19.23
C GLU A 19 5.26 -1.13 19.56
N ASP A 20 6.54 -1.05 19.92
CA ASP A 20 7.22 0.20 20.24
C ASP A 20 7.51 1.00 18.96
N VAL A 21 6.78 2.11 18.79
CA VAL A 21 6.92 3.00 17.63
C VAL A 21 8.31 3.65 17.49
N SER A 22 9.09 3.68 18.57
CA SER A 22 10.47 4.19 18.56
C SER A 22 11.48 3.15 18.09
N ALA A 23 11.16 1.86 18.21
CA ALA A 23 11.96 0.75 17.73
C ALA A 23 11.66 0.50 16.24
N LYS A 24 12.34 1.26 15.38
CA LYS A 24 12.18 1.18 13.92
C LYS A 24 13.23 0.27 13.29
N GLU A 25 12.81 -0.56 12.35
CA GLU A 25 13.68 -1.37 11.52
C GLU A 25 13.72 -0.86 10.08
N PRO A 26 14.84 -1.07 9.36
CA PRO A 26 14.93 -0.70 7.96
C PRO A 26 13.80 -1.34 7.13
N ILE A 27 13.22 -0.56 6.22
CA ILE A 27 12.15 -1.05 5.35
C ILE A 27 12.77 -1.72 4.13
N GLU A 28 12.34 -2.95 3.84
CA GLU A 28 12.62 -3.65 2.59
C GLU A 28 11.60 -3.26 1.52
N TRP A 29 12.07 -2.72 0.39
CA TRP A 29 11.25 -2.33 -0.76
C TRP A 29 11.48 -3.25 -1.94
N LEU A 30 10.41 -3.83 -2.47
CA LEU A 30 10.41 -4.64 -3.69
C LEU A 30 10.38 -3.73 -4.92
N VAL A 31 11.39 -3.84 -5.78
CA VAL A 31 11.45 -3.10 -7.04
C VAL A 31 10.47 -3.68 -8.05
N LEU A 32 9.50 -2.86 -8.46
CA LEU A 32 8.45 -3.19 -9.42
C LEU A 32 8.81 -2.72 -10.83
N ASP A 33 9.47 -1.57 -10.94
CA ASP A 33 9.87 -0.99 -12.23
C ASP A 33 11.14 -0.14 -12.09
N ARG A 34 11.80 0.13 -13.23
CA ARG A 34 12.95 1.02 -13.31
C ARG A 34 12.83 1.92 -14.53
N LYS A 35 13.00 3.22 -14.32
CA LYS A 35 13.03 4.23 -15.37
C LYS A 35 14.19 5.18 -15.10
N ASP A 36 15.15 5.22 -16.02
CA ASP A 36 16.37 6.02 -15.89
C ASP A 36 17.11 5.74 -14.57
N ASP A 37 17.33 6.76 -13.73
CA ASP A 37 17.95 6.67 -12.40
C ASP A 37 16.93 6.49 -11.26
N CYS A 38 15.69 6.13 -11.61
CA CYS A 38 14.58 6.02 -10.67
C CYS A 38 14.03 4.58 -10.63
N ILE A 39 13.58 4.17 -9.45
CA ILE A 39 12.91 2.89 -9.23
C ILE A 39 11.51 3.12 -8.71
N PHE A 40 10.55 2.33 -9.21
CA PHE A 40 9.24 2.21 -8.61
C PHE A 40 9.25 0.98 -7.71
N CYS A 41 8.82 1.14 -6.46
CA CYS A 41 8.87 0.06 -5.49
C CYS A 41 7.67 0.09 -4.54
N THR A 42 7.38 -1.06 -3.94
CA THR A 42 6.40 -1.21 -2.86
C THR A 42 7.03 -1.93 -1.67
N SER A 43 6.54 -1.70 -0.46
CA SER A 43 7.05 -2.40 0.71
C SER A 43 6.88 -3.92 0.56
N LYS A 44 7.90 -4.66 1.00
CA LYS A 44 7.88 -6.13 1.04
C LYS A 44 6.85 -6.65 2.05
N TYR A 45 6.73 -5.97 3.18
CA TYR A 45 5.80 -6.29 4.26
C TYR A 45 4.66 -5.28 4.36
N LEU A 46 3.59 -5.69 5.01
CA LEU A 46 2.48 -4.83 5.41
C LEU A 46 2.93 -4.02 6.63
N LEU A 47 3.04 -2.69 6.50
CA LEU A 47 3.78 -1.86 7.46
C LEU A 47 2.92 -1.27 8.59
N ASP A 48 1.63 -1.08 8.36
CA ASP A 48 0.68 -0.56 9.36
C ASP A 48 -0.72 -1.11 9.06
N CYS A 49 -1.67 -0.92 9.98
CA CYS A 49 -3.08 -1.23 9.81
C CYS A 49 -3.89 0.05 10.02
N LYS A 50 -4.58 0.50 8.97
CA LYS A 50 -5.34 1.76 8.99
C LYS A 50 -6.56 1.67 8.10
N PRO A 51 -7.69 2.28 8.51
CA PRO A 51 -8.80 2.49 7.61
C PRO A 51 -8.37 3.37 6.44
N TYR A 52 -8.99 3.14 5.29
CA TYR A 52 -8.80 3.96 4.09
C TYR A 52 -9.29 5.39 4.33
N HIS A 53 -10.45 5.54 4.98
CA HIS A 53 -11.00 6.79 5.48
C HIS A 53 -11.54 6.62 6.90
N LYS A 54 -11.41 7.61 7.77
CA LYS A 54 -11.77 7.46 9.20
C LYS A 54 -13.26 7.24 9.42
N GLU A 55 -14.10 7.94 8.66
CA GLU A 55 -15.56 7.85 8.78
C GLU A 55 -16.14 6.97 7.67
N LEU A 56 -17.34 6.43 7.89
CA LEU A 56 -18.07 5.72 6.83
C LEU A 56 -18.79 6.75 5.94
N GLU A 57 -18.14 7.15 4.84
CA GLU A 57 -18.70 8.05 3.84
C GLU A 57 -18.06 7.83 2.48
N LYS A 58 -18.73 8.30 1.41
CA LYS A 58 -18.18 8.21 0.06
C LYS A 58 -16.97 9.13 -0.11
N VAL A 59 -15.81 8.55 -0.44
CA VAL A 59 -14.56 9.29 -0.65
C VAL A 59 -13.84 8.88 -1.92
N THR A 60 -12.88 9.70 -2.35
CA THR A 60 -11.92 9.37 -3.42
C THR A 60 -10.52 9.17 -2.83
N TRP A 61 -9.55 8.71 -3.62
CA TRP A 61 -8.14 8.74 -3.21
C TRP A 61 -7.68 10.13 -2.75
N ALA A 62 -8.11 11.18 -3.44
CA ALA A 62 -7.71 12.54 -3.14
C ALA A 62 -8.26 13.07 -1.81
N THR A 63 -9.42 12.57 -1.37
CA THR A 63 -10.12 13.02 -0.15
C THR A 63 -9.99 12.04 1.02
N CYS A 64 -9.41 10.84 0.81
CA CYS A 64 -9.27 9.87 1.88
C CYS A 64 -8.20 10.27 2.90
N THR A 65 -8.40 9.90 4.17
CA THR A 65 -7.44 10.24 5.23
C THR A 65 -6.16 9.41 5.16
N LEU A 66 -6.21 8.23 4.53
CA LEU A 66 -5.03 7.38 4.37
C LEU A 66 -3.97 8.02 3.46
N ARG A 67 -4.39 8.69 2.38
CA ARG A 67 -3.48 9.46 1.50
C ARG A 67 -2.74 10.55 2.27
N GLN A 68 -3.47 11.31 3.11
CA GLN A 68 -2.88 12.34 3.96
C GLN A 68 -1.85 11.72 4.91
N TRP A 69 -2.24 10.65 5.62
CA TRP A 69 -1.33 9.96 6.54
C TRP A 69 -0.06 9.45 5.84
N LEU A 70 -0.18 8.88 4.63
CA LEU A 70 0.96 8.39 3.85
C LEU A 70 1.95 9.52 3.50
N ASN A 71 1.44 10.69 3.12
CA ASN A 71 2.25 11.81 2.63
C ASN A 71 2.69 12.79 3.74
N GLU A 72 2.18 12.64 4.96
CA GLU A 72 2.52 13.45 6.12
C GLU A 72 3.15 12.58 7.23
N ASP A 73 2.32 11.90 8.02
CA ASP A 73 2.76 11.17 9.20
C ASP A 73 3.72 10.02 8.88
N PHE A 74 3.36 9.13 7.96
CA PHE A 74 4.22 8.04 7.53
C PHE A 74 5.51 8.56 6.90
N TYR A 75 5.41 9.53 5.99
CA TYR A 75 6.56 10.15 5.31
C TYR A 75 7.55 10.77 6.30
N ASN A 76 7.07 11.50 7.31
CA ASN A 76 7.90 12.14 8.31
C ASN A 76 8.44 11.16 9.36
N LEU A 77 7.71 10.09 9.64
CA LEU A 77 8.13 9.08 10.60
C LEU A 77 9.13 8.10 9.98
N ALA A 78 8.94 7.70 8.74
CA ALA A 78 9.68 6.62 8.09
C ALA A 78 11.02 7.06 7.47
N PHE A 79 11.15 8.33 7.08
CA PHE A 79 12.29 8.81 6.30
C PHE A 79 12.96 10.02 6.95
N THR A 80 14.29 10.01 6.95
CA THR A 80 15.11 11.17 7.33
C THR A 80 15.02 12.28 6.28
N ALA A 81 15.41 13.50 6.64
CA ALA A 81 15.41 14.63 5.70
C ALA A 81 16.25 14.40 4.43
N GLU A 82 17.32 13.61 4.49
CA GLU A 82 18.12 13.27 3.29
C GLU A 82 17.45 12.19 2.43
N GLU A 83 16.81 11.20 3.05
CA GLU A 83 16.02 10.19 2.34
C GLU A 83 14.81 10.82 1.65
N GLN A 84 14.11 11.71 2.35
CA GLN A 84 12.96 12.46 1.83
C GLN A 84 13.27 13.17 0.50
N LYS A 85 14.48 13.71 0.32
CA LYS A 85 14.91 14.36 -0.95
C LYS A 85 15.01 13.40 -2.13
N ARG A 86 15.11 12.09 -1.88
CA ARG A 86 15.20 11.05 -2.90
C ARG A 86 13.83 10.51 -3.31
N ILE A 87 12.79 10.75 -2.51
CA ILE A 87 11.42 10.34 -2.83
C ILE A 87 10.83 11.35 -3.81
N LEU A 88 10.36 10.86 -4.95
CA LEU A 88 9.82 11.70 -6.01
C LEU A 88 8.35 12.01 -5.77
N VAL A 89 7.95 13.24 -6.08
CA VAL A 89 6.53 13.56 -6.28
C VAL A 89 6.11 12.98 -7.62
N SER A 90 5.04 12.20 -7.61
CA SER A 90 4.52 11.46 -8.77
C SER A 90 3.13 11.97 -9.14
N ASP A 91 2.87 12.12 -10.45
CA ASP A 91 1.53 12.33 -10.99
C ASP A 91 0.77 10.99 -10.95
N VAL A 92 0.05 10.75 -9.85
CA VAL A 92 -0.72 9.52 -9.62
C VAL A 92 -2.08 9.65 -10.28
N LYS A 93 -2.34 8.77 -11.27
CA LYS A 93 -3.62 8.72 -11.97
C LYS A 93 -4.64 7.93 -11.15
N ASN A 94 -5.81 8.54 -10.95
CA ASN A 94 -6.99 7.94 -10.33
C ASN A 94 -8.23 8.30 -11.16
N PRO A 95 -9.34 7.54 -11.05
CA PRO A 95 -10.55 7.75 -11.85
C PRO A 95 -11.09 9.18 -11.82
N CYS A 96 -11.32 9.75 -10.64
CA CYS A 96 -11.94 11.08 -10.50
C CYS A 96 -10.95 12.23 -10.76
N GLN A 97 -9.74 12.13 -10.19
CA GLN A 97 -8.71 13.15 -10.36
C GLN A 97 -7.29 12.61 -10.16
N ALA A 98 -6.35 13.18 -10.91
CA ALA A 98 -4.94 12.96 -10.67
C ALA A 98 -4.50 13.67 -9.38
N THR A 99 -3.54 13.07 -8.66
CA THR A 99 -2.95 13.62 -7.44
C THR A 99 -1.44 13.69 -7.56
N GLU A 100 -0.83 14.65 -6.87
CA GLU A 100 0.62 14.70 -6.68
C GLU A 100 0.97 14.04 -5.34
N ASP A 101 1.58 12.84 -5.40
CA ASP A 101 1.88 12.05 -4.21
C ASP A 101 3.34 11.62 -4.18
N ARG A 102 3.92 11.61 -2.97
CA ARG A 102 5.24 11.00 -2.71
C ARG A 102 5.11 9.51 -2.40
N ILE A 103 4.07 9.17 -1.65
CA ILE A 103 3.78 7.82 -1.20
C ILE A 103 2.30 7.55 -1.46
N PHE A 104 2.03 6.41 -2.07
CA PHE A 104 0.69 6.02 -2.51
C PHE A 104 0.51 4.50 -2.40
N LEU A 105 -0.69 4.00 -2.68
CA LEU A 105 -0.95 2.56 -2.82
C LEU A 105 -0.92 2.14 -4.28
N LEU A 106 -0.78 0.86 -4.57
CA LEU A 106 -0.97 0.36 -5.93
C LEU A 106 -2.46 0.45 -6.32
N SER A 107 -2.74 0.68 -7.61
CA SER A 107 -4.05 0.41 -8.18
C SER A 107 -4.24 -1.08 -8.48
N ASN A 108 -5.47 -1.50 -8.79
CA ASN A 108 -5.76 -2.86 -9.28
C ASN A 108 -4.84 -3.22 -10.45
N ASN A 109 -4.86 -2.41 -11.51
CA ASN A 109 -4.05 -2.62 -12.71
C ASN A 109 -2.54 -2.69 -12.42
N GLU A 110 -2.04 -1.85 -11.50
CA GLU A 110 -0.63 -1.87 -11.10
C GLU A 110 -0.29 -3.17 -10.36
N ALA A 111 -1.14 -3.61 -9.41
CA ALA A 111 -0.95 -4.86 -8.70
C ALA A 111 -0.92 -6.06 -9.67
N GLU A 112 -1.79 -6.06 -10.67
CA GLU A 112 -1.82 -7.13 -11.69
C GLU A 112 -0.65 -7.08 -12.66
N THR A 113 -0.23 -5.88 -13.07
CA THR A 113 0.87 -5.68 -14.02
C THR A 113 2.21 -6.04 -13.40
N TYR A 114 2.41 -5.73 -12.12
CA TYR A 114 3.70 -5.89 -11.45
C TYR A 114 3.84 -7.24 -10.73
N PHE A 115 2.76 -7.95 -10.45
CA PHE A 115 2.80 -9.23 -9.74
C PHE A 115 1.98 -10.33 -10.40
N GLU A 116 2.60 -11.51 -10.53
CA GLU A 116 1.88 -12.78 -10.58
C GLU A 116 1.06 -12.96 -9.29
N LEU A 117 -0.04 -13.72 -9.37
CA LEU A 117 -1.02 -13.88 -8.29
C LEU A 117 -0.37 -14.17 -6.94
N GLU A 118 0.49 -15.19 -6.87
CA GLU A 118 1.14 -15.64 -5.64
C GLU A 118 2.12 -14.60 -5.07
N LYS A 119 2.63 -13.70 -5.91
CA LYS A 119 3.57 -12.63 -5.51
C LYS A 119 2.86 -11.36 -5.03
N ARG A 120 1.53 -11.26 -5.20
CA ARG A 120 0.71 -10.17 -4.63
C ARG A 120 0.56 -10.31 -3.11
N CYS A 121 0.67 -11.53 -2.59
CA CYS A 121 0.70 -11.84 -1.17
C CYS A 121 1.72 -10.98 -0.40
N ALA A 122 1.40 -10.61 0.84
CA ALA A 122 2.34 -9.92 1.73
C ALA A 122 2.14 -10.35 3.18
N LYS A 123 3.25 -10.52 3.91
CA LYS A 123 3.24 -10.88 5.32
C LYS A 123 2.96 -9.64 6.18
N THR A 124 2.15 -9.82 7.21
CA THR A 124 2.02 -8.88 8.32
C THR A 124 3.27 -8.89 9.20
N THR A 125 3.62 -7.72 9.74
CA THR A 125 4.64 -7.58 10.78
C THR A 125 4.00 -7.70 12.17
N ALA A 126 4.80 -7.82 13.23
CA ALA A 126 4.28 -7.81 14.59
C ALA A 126 3.59 -6.47 14.91
N TYR A 127 4.17 -5.37 14.45
CA TYR A 127 3.58 -4.04 14.60
C TYR A 127 2.22 -3.94 13.91
N THR A 128 2.11 -4.37 12.65
CA THR A 128 0.85 -4.33 11.89
C THR A 128 -0.25 -5.16 12.54
N ARG A 129 0.09 -6.34 13.09
CA ARG A 129 -0.86 -7.16 13.88
C ARG A 129 -1.33 -6.46 15.15
N ALA A 130 -0.43 -5.81 15.87
CA ALA A 130 -0.77 -5.04 17.07
C ALA A 130 -1.66 -3.82 16.76
N LYS A 131 -1.68 -3.36 15.51
CA LYS A 131 -2.60 -2.32 15.01
C LYS A 131 -3.97 -2.85 14.59
N GLY A 132 -4.24 -4.15 14.74
CA GLY A 132 -5.54 -4.75 14.44
C GLY A 132 -5.64 -5.41 13.07
N ALA A 133 -4.52 -5.55 12.34
CA ALA A 133 -4.55 -6.19 11.03
C ALA A 133 -5.07 -7.62 11.10
N TRP A 134 -6.01 -7.93 10.22
CA TRP A 134 -6.39 -9.30 9.96
C TRP A 134 -5.24 -10.03 9.26
N TYR A 135 -5.03 -11.29 9.63
CA TYR A 135 -4.08 -12.17 8.97
C TYR A 135 -4.50 -13.63 9.10
N LEU A 136 -4.10 -14.45 8.12
CA LEU A 136 -4.29 -15.89 8.21
C LEU A 136 -3.40 -16.46 9.31
N SER A 137 -3.99 -17.11 10.31
CA SER A 137 -3.29 -17.71 11.44
C SER A 137 -3.52 -19.22 11.50
N GLU A 138 -3.10 -19.93 10.44
CA GLU A 138 -3.23 -21.38 10.32
C GLU A 138 -1.84 -22.04 10.24
N GLU A 139 -1.48 -22.78 11.28
CA GLU A 139 -0.22 -23.51 11.30
C GLU A 139 -0.19 -24.54 10.15
N ASN A 140 0.90 -24.53 9.37
CA ASN A 140 1.13 -25.33 8.15
C ASN A 140 0.45 -24.83 6.86
N ASP A 141 -0.27 -23.70 6.88
CA ASP A 141 -0.71 -23.05 5.65
C ASP A 141 0.42 -22.23 5.01
N ILE A 142 0.55 -22.27 3.68
CA ILE A 142 1.59 -21.54 2.93
C ILE A 142 1.43 -20.02 3.04
N TYR A 143 0.20 -19.54 3.26
CA TYR A 143 -0.16 -18.15 3.44
C TYR A 143 -0.14 -17.73 4.92
N ASN A 144 0.19 -18.61 5.87
CA ASN A 144 0.21 -18.29 7.30
C ASN A 144 0.99 -16.99 7.62
N GLY A 145 0.33 -16.00 8.21
CA GLY A 145 0.86 -14.67 8.50
C GLY A 145 0.67 -13.63 7.39
N ASN A 146 0.10 -14.00 6.25
CA ASN A 146 -0.32 -13.03 5.23
C ASN A 146 -1.59 -12.31 5.70
N GLY A 147 -1.71 -11.04 5.33
CA GLY A 147 -2.91 -10.24 5.54
C GLY A 147 -3.43 -9.65 4.24
N SER A 148 -4.53 -8.93 4.33
CA SER A 148 -5.07 -8.13 3.23
C SER A 148 -4.46 -6.73 3.19
N TRP A 149 -4.41 -6.11 2.01
CA TRP A 149 -3.94 -4.74 1.86
C TRP A 149 -4.71 -3.93 0.83
N TRP A 150 -4.98 -2.67 1.17
CA TRP A 150 -5.77 -1.73 0.36
C TRP A 150 -5.18 -1.46 -1.02
N LEU A 151 -6.06 -1.33 -2.01
CA LEU A 151 -5.76 -0.74 -3.32
C LEU A 151 -6.29 0.70 -3.39
N ARG A 152 -5.77 1.55 -4.29
CA ARG A 152 -6.11 3.00 -4.32
C ARG A 152 -7.60 3.30 -4.54
N TYR A 153 -8.30 2.46 -5.28
CA TYR A 153 -9.69 2.65 -5.67
C TYR A 153 -10.29 1.27 -5.99
N PRO A 154 -11.62 1.10 -5.93
CA PRO A 154 -12.22 -0.19 -6.19
C PRO A 154 -12.00 -0.66 -7.64
N GLU A 155 -12.03 -1.97 -7.85
CA GLU A 155 -12.12 -2.55 -9.19
C GLU A 155 -13.48 -2.20 -9.80
N TYR A 156 -13.45 -1.47 -10.91
CA TYR A 156 -14.64 -0.94 -11.55
C TYR A 156 -15.50 -2.07 -12.13
N MET A 157 -16.80 -2.06 -11.81
CA MET A 157 -17.81 -2.74 -12.62
C MET A 157 -18.49 -1.67 -13.47
N GLU A 158 -18.72 -1.98 -14.75
CA GLU A 158 -19.28 -1.09 -15.78
C GLU A 158 -20.64 -0.49 -15.39
N ASP A 159 -20.67 0.59 -14.60
CA ASP A 159 -21.83 1.46 -14.45
C ASP A 159 -21.44 2.84 -15.02
N GLU A 160 -21.66 3.01 -16.32
CA GLU A 160 -21.18 4.10 -17.20
C GLU A 160 -21.66 5.54 -16.82
N ASP A 161 -22.29 5.77 -15.67
CA ASP A 161 -23.14 6.95 -15.43
C ASP A 161 -22.78 7.84 -14.21
N GLU A 162 -21.67 7.63 -13.48
CA GLU A 162 -21.29 8.52 -12.36
C GLU A 162 -20.05 9.39 -12.66
N GLU A 163 -20.28 10.68 -12.98
CA GLU A 163 -19.22 11.69 -13.19
C GLU A 163 -18.43 12.04 -11.90
N ASP A 164 -18.87 11.57 -10.72
CA ASP A 164 -18.25 11.81 -9.41
C ASP A 164 -18.06 10.47 -8.64
N GLU A 165 -17.23 9.57 -9.16
CA GLU A 165 -16.99 8.25 -8.54
C GLU A 165 -16.41 8.38 -7.12
N THR A 166 -17.28 8.32 -6.12
CA THR A 166 -16.91 8.34 -4.70
C THR A 166 -17.31 7.00 -4.09
N TYR A 167 -16.49 6.48 -3.18
CA TYR A 167 -16.57 5.08 -2.77
C TYR A 167 -16.75 4.96 -1.26
N GLU A 168 -17.68 4.11 -0.83
CA GLU A 168 -17.86 3.67 0.57
C GLU A 168 -17.22 2.31 0.83
N VAL A 169 -16.90 1.55 -0.22
CA VAL A 169 -16.27 0.22 -0.18
C VAL A 169 -15.09 0.18 -1.13
N LEU A 170 -13.98 -0.41 -0.69
CA LEU A 170 -12.72 -0.45 -1.43
C LEU A 170 -12.31 -1.89 -1.77
N SER A 171 -11.47 -2.01 -2.80
CA SER A 171 -10.80 -3.27 -3.10
C SER A 171 -9.56 -3.47 -2.24
N CYS A 172 -9.23 -4.72 -1.99
CA CYS A 172 -7.96 -5.11 -1.40
C CYS A 172 -7.37 -6.30 -2.15
N VAL A 173 -6.07 -6.52 -1.97
CA VAL A 173 -5.48 -7.84 -2.24
C VAL A 173 -5.61 -8.66 -0.96
N ASN A 174 -6.19 -9.84 -1.07
CA ASN A 174 -6.41 -10.76 0.04
C ASN A 174 -5.14 -11.58 0.38
N PHE A 175 -5.18 -12.37 1.46
CA PHE A 175 -4.02 -13.11 1.97
C PHE A 175 -3.40 -14.11 0.98
N ASP A 176 -4.19 -14.57 0.01
CA ASP A 176 -3.83 -15.53 -1.04
C ASP A 176 -3.44 -14.84 -2.37
N GLY A 177 -3.49 -13.50 -2.41
CA GLY A 177 -3.10 -12.69 -3.56
C GLY A 177 -4.25 -12.32 -4.50
N TYR A 178 -5.46 -12.86 -4.32
CA TYR A 178 -6.61 -12.45 -5.11
C TYR A 178 -6.99 -11.00 -4.83
N ILE A 179 -7.38 -10.26 -5.87
CA ILE A 179 -7.99 -8.95 -5.73
C ILE A 179 -9.47 -9.20 -5.42
N GLU A 180 -9.93 -8.66 -4.30
CA GLU A 180 -11.34 -8.67 -3.94
C GLU A 180 -11.92 -7.29 -4.25
N ALA A 181 -12.76 -7.22 -5.28
CA ALA A 181 -13.31 -5.97 -5.81
C ALA A 181 -14.09 -5.16 -4.74
N TYR A 182 -14.83 -5.86 -3.87
CA TYR A 182 -15.62 -5.29 -2.79
C TYR A 182 -15.19 -5.91 -1.46
N ALA A 183 -14.00 -5.50 -0.99
CA ALA A 183 -13.40 -6.13 0.18
C ALA A 183 -14.03 -5.65 1.49
N ASP A 184 -13.97 -4.36 1.76
CA ASP A 184 -14.44 -3.81 3.03
C ASP A 184 -14.77 -2.32 2.93
N GLU A 185 -15.53 -1.82 3.89
CA GLU A 185 -15.89 -0.42 4.03
C GLU A 185 -14.65 0.46 4.22
N VAL A 186 -14.71 1.71 3.78
CA VAL A 186 -13.57 2.64 3.87
C VAL A 186 -13.03 2.83 5.29
N ASN A 187 -13.87 2.66 6.30
CA ASN A 187 -13.52 2.79 7.72
C ASN A 187 -13.15 1.47 8.40
N ALA A 188 -13.02 0.37 7.65
CA ALA A 188 -12.58 -0.90 8.19
C ALA A 188 -11.18 -0.80 8.82
N GLU A 189 -11.07 -1.19 10.09
CA GLU A 189 -9.86 -1.00 10.89
C GLU A 189 -8.86 -2.17 10.81
N ASN A 190 -9.18 -3.22 10.05
CA ASN A 190 -8.44 -4.49 10.01
C ASN A 190 -7.61 -4.70 8.73
N CYS A 191 -7.69 -3.80 7.76
CA CYS A 191 -6.97 -3.93 6.49
C CYS A 191 -5.63 -3.18 6.54
N SER A 192 -4.59 -3.82 5.99
CA SER A 192 -3.23 -3.33 6.13
C SER A 192 -2.83 -2.35 5.03
N VAL A 193 -1.73 -1.63 5.29
CA VAL A 193 -1.16 -0.65 4.37
C VAL A 193 0.13 -1.20 3.76
N ARG A 194 0.18 -1.20 2.42
CA ARG A 194 1.36 -1.57 1.63
C ARG A 194 1.78 -0.39 0.75
N PRO A 195 2.60 0.54 1.26
CA PRO A 195 2.97 1.74 0.52
C PRO A 195 3.83 1.43 -0.72
N ALA A 196 3.74 2.32 -1.69
CA ALA A 196 4.55 2.36 -2.90
C ALA A 196 5.07 3.79 -3.14
N LEU A 197 6.24 3.89 -3.77
CA LEU A 197 6.87 5.17 -4.08
C LEU A 197 7.85 5.05 -5.26
N TRP A 198 8.13 6.19 -5.87
CA TRP A 198 9.27 6.36 -6.78
C TRP A 198 10.47 6.91 -6.02
N LEU A 199 11.60 6.20 -6.14
CA LEU A 199 12.85 6.55 -5.48
C LEU A 199 13.92 6.88 -6.52
N LYS A 200 14.60 8.01 -6.33
CA LYS A 200 15.83 8.36 -7.03
C LYS A 200 17.04 7.68 -6.37
N LEU A 201 17.78 6.90 -7.16
CA LEU A 201 18.92 6.13 -6.68
C LEU A 201 20.09 7.01 -6.25
#